data_AF-A0A7Y5NWC1-F1
#
_entry.id   AF-A0A7Y5NWC1-F1
#
_cell.length_a   1.000
_cell.length_b   1.000
_cell.length_c   1.000
_cell.angle_alpha   90.00
_cell.angle_beta   90.00
_cell.angle_gamma   90.00
#
_symmetry.space_group_name_H-M   'P 1'
#
loop_
_entity.id
_entity.type
_entity.pdbx_description
1 polymer ?
#
loop_
_entity_poly.entity_id
_entity_poly.type
_entity_poly.pdbx_seq_one_letter_code
_entity_poly.pdbx_strand_id
1 'polypeptide(L)'
;MTVSIGVSDVERFRGAIARRLGLQYDESKLNYLADVLQRRTDSVGSSASQYLEWFDAAEVPNGELRALARELTVPETYFFRHLDQFRAFAEVALPDRLSRRGGTQGLSLLSAGCASGEEPYTLALIVREGMDRVAGLSPSAAASVSIRAVDVNPAPLEKARLGRYTAWALRETPAAIQQRWFRAEGRDFVLDASIRRAVQFDERNLTLEDPELWQAGVYDVVFCRNVLMYFTPEHARAVVARIAHALAPGGYLFLGHAETLRGLSHDYHLRHTHGTFYYQRKDVLEDAPDDPLPPRSRPRPNGAPPADSDWAATWLETVQRASDRIQALAETPRRSTESREVSRSGTRARSELTVALELLKKERFIEALELLARLPDEAARDPDAVLLRAALLTHSGKLERAEQVCKELLAIDDLNAGAHYLLALCREGAGDKQGALDHDQVATYLDPTFAMPRLHLGLLARRNGERETARRELEQALALLRREEGSRLLLFGGGFGRDALVALCRAELIAAGGKL
;
A
#
# COMPACT_ATOMS: atom_id res chain seq x y z
N MET A 1 44.06 -16.80 18.69
CA MET A 1 43.32 -17.83 17.93
C MET A 1 42.04 -17.18 17.45
N THR A 2 41.94 -16.81 16.17
CA THR A 2 40.71 -16.27 15.58
C THR A 2 39.75 -17.44 15.36
N VAL A 3 38.74 -17.54 16.22
CA VAL A 3 37.61 -18.46 15.99
C VAL A 3 36.88 -17.98 14.74
N SER A 4 36.80 -18.83 13.72
CA SER A 4 36.09 -18.51 12.48
C SER A 4 34.60 -18.35 12.78
N ILE A 5 33.98 -17.24 12.33
CA ILE A 5 32.53 -17.00 12.47
C ILE A 5 31.75 -18.15 11.82
N GLY A 6 30.97 -18.88 12.61
CA GLY A 6 30.13 -19.97 12.13
C GLY A 6 28.76 -19.48 11.63
N VAL A 7 28.07 -20.30 10.83
CA VAL A 7 26.70 -20.00 10.35
C VAL A 7 25.74 -19.74 11.53
N SER A 8 25.88 -20.48 12.63
CA SER A 8 25.09 -20.27 13.86
C SER A 8 25.30 -18.90 14.49
N ASP A 9 26.52 -18.36 14.43
CA ASP A 9 26.84 -17.03 14.97
C ASP A 9 26.17 -15.95 14.12
N VAL A 10 26.21 -16.10 12.79
CA VAL A 10 25.55 -15.19 11.84
C VAL A 10 24.04 -15.20 12.04
N GLU A 11 23.44 -16.38 12.27
CA GLU A 11 22.01 -16.50 12.54
C GLU A 11 21.60 -15.86 13.87
N ARG A 12 22.39 -16.07 14.92
CA ARG A 12 22.20 -15.39 16.22
C ARG A 12 22.35 -13.88 16.08
N PHE A 13 23.31 -13.42 15.27
CA PHE A 13 23.50 -12.00 14.98
C PHE A 13 22.32 -11.40 14.21
N ARG A 14 21.82 -12.11 13.19
CA ARG A 14 20.61 -11.72 12.43
C ARG A 14 19.41 -11.54 13.35
N GLY A 15 19.19 -12.50 14.26
CA GLY A 15 18.16 -12.41 15.29
C GLY A 15 18.35 -11.22 16.24
N ALA A 16 19.59 -10.95 16.67
CA ALA A 16 19.90 -9.80 17.51
C ALA A 16 19.63 -8.46 16.81
N ILE A 17 20.02 -8.31 15.55
CA ILE A 17 19.73 -7.13 14.73
C ILE A 17 18.22 -6.90 14.62
N ALA A 18 17.47 -7.96 14.30
CA ALA A 18 16.02 -7.90 14.22
C ALA A 18 15.39 -7.43 15.55
N ARG A 19 15.84 -7.95 16.69
CA ARG A 19 15.32 -7.55 18.01
C ARG A 19 15.68 -6.12 18.41
N ARG A 20 16.89 -5.63 18.08
CA ARG A 20 17.41 -4.35 18.59
C ARG A 20 17.15 -3.17 17.66
N LEU A 21 17.26 -3.39 16.36
CA LEU A 21 17.10 -2.36 15.33
C LEU A 21 15.83 -2.56 14.50
N GLY A 22 15.11 -3.67 14.69
CA GLY A 22 13.95 -4.03 13.89
C GLY A 22 14.27 -4.60 12.51
N LEU A 23 15.53 -4.54 12.08
CA LEU A 23 15.92 -4.80 10.69
C LEU A 23 15.86 -6.29 10.35
N GLN A 24 15.19 -6.61 9.24
CA GLN A 24 15.08 -7.95 8.68
C GLN A 24 16.08 -8.15 7.53
N TYR A 25 16.72 -9.33 7.52
CA TYR A 25 17.58 -9.77 6.44
C TYR A 25 17.19 -11.19 6.00
N ASP A 26 17.04 -11.38 4.70
CA ASP A 26 16.83 -12.70 4.11
C ASP A 26 18.13 -13.53 4.09
N GLU A 27 18.01 -14.80 3.74
CA GLU A 27 19.15 -15.74 3.71
C GLU A 27 20.24 -15.35 2.71
N SER A 28 19.89 -14.61 1.64
CA SER A 28 20.88 -14.15 0.65
C SER A 28 21.85 -13.12 1.23
N LYS A 29 21.52 -12.51 2.38
CA LYS A 29 22.33 -11.52 3.08
C LYS A 29 23.19 -12.08 4.19
N LEU A 30 23.19 -13.39 4.43
CA LEU A 30 23.99 -14.00 5.51
C LEU A 30 25.50 -13.75 5.36
N ASN A 31 26.06 -13.81 4.14
CA ASN A 31 27.47 -13.50 3.92
C ASN A 31 27.81 -12.04 4.27
N TYR A 32 26.92 -11.10 3.89
CA TYR A 32 27.08 -9.69 4.25
C TYR A 32 27.03 -9.50 5.77
N LEU A 33 26.11 -10.18 6.46
CA LEU A 33 26.02 -10.13 7.93
C LEU A 33 27.25 -10.75 8.60
N ALA A 34 27.83 -11.81 8.04
CA ALA A 34 29.08 -12.39 8.52
C ALA A 34 30.24 -11.38 8.41
N ASP A 35 30.35 -10.67 7.29
CA ASP A 35 31.36 -9.63 7.09
C ASP A 35 31.18 -8.46 8.07
N VAL A 36 29.92 -8.04 8.32
CA VAL A 36 29.61 -7.02 9.33
C VAL A 36 30.03 -7.51 10.71
N LEU A 37 29.61 -8.71 11.11
CA LEU A 37 29.95 -9.29 12.41
C LEU A 37 31.47 -9.33 12.61
N GLN A 38 32.23 -9.78 11.60
CA GLN A 38 33.69 -9.80 11.64
C GLN A 38 34.28 -8.41 11.88
N ARG A 39 33.85 -7.40 11.10
CA ARG A 39 34.33 -6.02 11.28
C ARG A 39 34.00 -5.46 12.66
N ARG A 40 32.81 -5.76 13.19
CA ARG A 40 32.41 -5.32 14.54
C ARG A 40 33.26 -5.98 15.61
N THR A 41 33.44 -7.30 15.56
CA THR A 41 34.27 -8.05 16.52
C THR A 41 35.72 -7.59 16.49
N ASP A 42 36.26 -7.30 15.30
CA ASP A 42 37.62 -6.77 15.15
C ASP A 42 37.73 -5.36 15.72
N SER A 43 36.73 -4.49 15.47
CA SER A 43 36.70 -3.12 15.96
C SER A 43 36.63 -3.02 17.49
N VAL A 44 35.96 -3.96 18.15
CA VAL A 44 35.83 -3.97 19.63
C VAL A 44 36.84 -4.89 20.32
N GLY A 45 37.62 -5.66 19.55
CA GLY A 45 38.63 -6.58 20.08
C GLY A 45 38.03 -7.78 20.81
N SER A 46 36.86 -8.27 20.41
CA SER A 46 36.17 -9.41 21.04
C SER A 46 36.06 -10.62 20.12
N SER A 47 35.78 -11.80 20.68
CA SER A 47 35.34 -12.94 19.87
C SER A 47 33.89 -12.76 19.43
N ALA A 48 33.45 -13.50 18.39
CA ALA A 48 32.05 -13.50 17.95
C ALA A 48 31.10 -13.97 19.07
N SER A 49 31.47 -15.01 19.81
CA SER A 49 30.65 -15.51 20.92
C SER A 49 30.48 -14.47 22.02
N GLN A 50 31.58 -13.82 22.44
CA GLN A 50 31.55 -12.76 23.46
C GLN A 50 30.75 -11.54 22.98
N TYR A 51 30.91 -11.16 21.71
CA TYR A 51 30.16 -10.07 21.11
C TYR A 51 28.65 -10.36 21.14
N LEU A 52 28.23 -11.57 20.75
CA LEU A 52 26.83 -11.96 20.70
C LEU A 52 26.20 -12.12 22.09
N GLU A 53 26.98 -12.50 23.11
CA GLU A 53 26.52 -12.51 24.51
C GLU A 53 26.07 -11.12 24.98
N TRP A 54 26.74 -10.04 24.55
CA TRP A 54 26.31 -8.68 24.86
C TRP A 54 24.93 -8.35 24.29
N PHE A 55 24.60 -8.87 23.11
CA PHE A 55 23.32 -8.61 22.46
C PHE A 55 22.16 -9.44 23.02
N ASP A 56 22.48 -10.55 23.69
CA ASP A 56 21.52 -11.33 24.46
C ASP A 56 21.32 -10.80 25.88
N ALA A 57 22.29 -10.07 26.44
CA ALA A 57 22.15 -9.36 27.71
C ALA A 57 21.14 -8.20 27.61
N ALA A 58 20.58 -7.72 28.72
CA ALA A 58 19.61 -6.62 28.68
C ALA A 58 20.21 -5.32 28.09
N GLU A 59 21.45 -5.00 28.48
CA GLU A 59 22.16 -3.79 28.06
C GLU A 59 23.25 -4.12 27.04
N VAL A 60 23.27 -3.35 25.95
CA VAL A 60 24.32 -3.43 24.92
C VAL A 60 25.39 -2.38 25.25
N PRO A 61 26.68 -2.67 25.03
CA PRO A 61 27.75 -1.69 25.18
C PRO A 61 27.43 -0.36 24.51
N ASN A 62 27.75 0.73 25.21
CA ASN A 62 27.42 2.08 24.77
C ASN A 62 27.99 2.36 23.38
N GLY A 63 27.15 2.87 22.47
CA GLY A 63 27.54 3.23 21.11
C GLY A 63 27.54 2.09 20.09
N GLU A 64 27.46 0.81 20.50
CA GLU A 64 27.57 -0.30 19.55
C GLU A 64 26.35 -0.39 18.63
N LEU A 65 25.14 -0.13 19.15
CA LEU A 65 23.94 -0.03 18.32
C LEU A 65 24.06 1.09 17.27
N ARG A 66 24.69 2.22 17.63
CA ARG A 66 24.94 3.34 16.70
C ARG A 66 25.91 2.94 15.61
N ALA A 67 26.94 2.17 15.95
CA ALA A 67 27.92 1.67 15.00
C ALA A 67 27.32 0.63 14.04
N LEU A 68 26.49 -0.28 14.55
CA LEU A 68 25.70 -1.20 13.73
C LEU A 68 24.76 -0.46 12.79
N ALA A 69 24.04 0.55 13.28
CA ALA A 69 23.16 1.37 12.44
C ALA A 69 23.91 2.03 11.28
N ARG A 70 25.17 2.49 11.50
CA ARG A 70 26.02 3.06 10.43
C ARG A 70 26.31 2.08 9.30
N GLU A 71 26.50 0.80 9.61
CA GLU A 71 26.86 -0.22 8.61
C GLU A 71 25.64 -0.88 7.96
N LEU A 72 24.55 -1.05 8.70
CA LEU A 72 23.41 -1.89 8.32
C LEU A 72 22.26 -1.16 7.60
N THR A 73 22.13 0.15 7.81
CA THR A 73 21.04 0.93 7.20
C THR A 73 21.35 1.39 5.78
N VAL A 74 20.32 1.59 4.97
CA VAL A 74 20.44 2.05 3.58
C VAL A 74 20.05 3.54 3.50
N PRO A 75 21.00 4.48 3.32
CA PRO A 75 20.73 5.91 3.40
C PRO A 75 20.30 6.55 2.07
N GLU A 76 19.83 5.78 1.08
CA GLU A 76 19.48 6.32 -0.25
C GLU A 76 18.22 7.20 -0.17
N THR A 77 18.41 8.49 -0.43
CA THR A 77 17.34 9.49 -0.48
C THR A 77 17.75 10.67 -1.37
N TYR A 78 16.77 11.46 -1.80
CA TYR A 78 16.96 12.64 -2.64
C TYR A 78 15.77 13.59 -2.53
N PHE A 79 16.02 14.86 -2.83
CA PHE A 79 15.01 15.91 -2.74
C PHE A 79 13.86 15.62 -3.70
N PHE A 80 12.62 15.91 -3.28
CA PHE A 80 11.41 15.69 -4.08
C PHE A 80 11.25 14.24 -4.60
N ARG A 81 11.83 13.26 -3.89
CA ARG A 81 11.67 11.83 -4.21
C ARG A 81 10.19 11.48 -4.32
N HIS A 82 9.77 11.03 -5.50
CA HIS A 82 8.37 10.81 -5.87
C HIS A 82 7.47 12.03 -5.61
N LEU A 83 7.58 13.01 -6.51
CA LEU A 83 6.94 14.33 -6.41
C LEU A 83 5.43 14.28 -6.13
N ASP A 84 4.73 13.26 -6.59
CA ASP A 84 3.28 13.16 -6.47
C ASP A 84 2.79 13.08 -5.01
N GLN A 85 3.55 12.42 -4.12
CA GLN A 85 3.25 12.40 -2.67
C GLN A 85 3.40 13.78 -2.03
N PHE A 86 4.39 14.53 -2.49
CA PHE A 86 4.60 15.90 -2.04
C PHE A 86 3.53 16.87 -2.57
N ARG A 87 2.99 16.63 -3.78
CA ARG A 87 1.82 17.36 -4.29
C ARG A 87 0.57 17.07 -3.47
N ALA A 88 0.26 15.80 -3.22
CA ALA A 88 -0.85 15.43 -2.35
C ALA A 88 -0.71 16.02 -0.94
N PHE A 89 0.50 16.07 -0.39
CA PHE A 89 0.76 16.79 0.85
C PHE A 89 0.47 18.29 0.73
N ALA A 90 0.99 18.96 -0.29
CA ALA A 90 0.85 20.40 -0.46
C ALA A 90 -0.59 20.87 -0.74
N GLU A 91 -1.34 20.08 -1.52
CA GLU A 91 -2.64 20.47 -2.06
C GLU A 91 -3.82 19.88 -1.28
N VAL A 92 -3.60 18.80 -0.50
CA VAL A 92 -4.65 18.12 0.26
C VAL A 92 -4.37 18.16 1.76
N ALA A 93 -3.29 17.51 2.20
CA ALA A 93 -3.05 17.31 3.64
C ALA A 93 -2.79 18.65 4.36
N LEU A 94 -1.90 19.48 3.80
CA LEU A 94 -1.51 20.74 4.44
C LEU A 94 -2.71 21.71 4.58
N PRO A 95 -3.53 21.98 3.55
CA PRO A 95 -4.73 22.81 3.69
C PRO A 95 -5.77 22.24 4.65
N ASP A 96 -6.06 20.92 4.60
CA ASP A 96 -7.01 20.28 5.53
C ASP A 96 -6.57 20.51 6.99
N ARG A 97 -5.31 20.20 7.30
CA ARG A 97 -4.79 20.30 8.67
C ARG A 97 -4.76 21.75 9.18
N LEU A 98 -4.41 22.72 8.32
CA LEU A 98 -4.43 24.14 8.69
C LEU A 98 -5.85 24.63 9.00
N SER A 99 -6.84 24.18 8.23
CA SER A 99 -8.24 24.56 8.45
C SER A 99 -8.77 24.03 9.79
N ARG A 100 -8.46 22.78 10.13
CA ARG A 100 -8.89 22.13 11.39
C ARG A 100 -8.24 22.74 12.63
N ARG A 101 -7.03 23.30 12.50
CA ARG A 101 -6.30 24.00 13.57
C ARG A 101 -6.70 25.48 13.72
N GLY A 102 -7.69 25.94 12.96
CA GLY A 102 -8.20 27.31 13.03
C GLY A 102 -7.18 28.39 12.66
N GLY A 103 -6.16 28.04 11.86
CA GLY A 103 -5.14 28.96 11.34
C GLY A 103 -4.23 29.66 12.36
N THR A 104 -4.41 29.41 13.67
CA THR A 104 -3.68 30.08 14.77
C THR A 104 -2.75 29.14 15.53
N GLN A 105 -2.99 27.83 15.48
CA GLN A 105 -2.10 26.84 16.08
C GLN A 105 -1.14 26.25 15.04
N GLY A 106 0.10 26.02 15.48
CA GLY A 106 1.12 25.44 14.64
C GLY A 106 0.83 24.00 14.21
N LEU A 107 1.33 23.65 13.02
CA LEU A 107 1.30 22.27 12.54
C LEU A 107 2.57 21.54 12.92
N SER A 108 2.42 20.29 13.32
CA SER A 108 3.54 19.44 13.68
C SER A 108 3.70 18.30 12.67
N LEU A 109 4.90 18.18 12.08
CA LEU A 109 5.21 17.18 11.07
C LEU A 109 6.35 16.29 11.57
N LEU A 110 6.27 15.00 11.25
CA LEU A 110 7.34 14.03 11.48
C LEU A 110 7.84 13.46 10.15
N SER A 111 9.15 13.47 9.92
CA SER A 111 9.82 12.60 8.95
C SER A 111 10.55 11.49 9.71
N ALA A 112 10.01 10.29 9.68
CA ALA A 112 10.49 9.11 10.39
C ALA A 112 11.33 8.23 9.45
N GLY A 113 12.63 8.10 9.76
CA GLY A 113 13.64 7.50 8.86
C GLY A 113 14.13 8.51 7.82
N CYS A 114 14.52 9.70 8.28
CA CYS A 114 14.78 10.86 7.42
C CYS A 114 16.11 10.81 6.64
N ALA A 115 16.96 9.80 6.89
CA ALA A 115 18.29 9.65 6.31
C ALA A 115 19.07 10.98 6.32
N SER A 116 19.56 11.44 5.16
CA SER A 116 20.39 12.65 5.09
C SER A 116 19.61 13.97 4.97
N GLY A 117 18.33 13.96 5.30
CA GLY A 117 17.51 15.17 5.48
C GLY A 117 16.85 15.71 4.22
N GLU A 118 17.04 15.09 3.06
CA GLU A 118 16.43 15.52 1.80
C GLU A 118 14.88 15.55 1.89
N GLU A 119 14.25 14.57 2.57
CA GLU A 119 12.80 14.54 2.77
C GLU A 119 12.28 15.66 3.69
N PRO A 120 12.74 15.82 4.95
CA PRO A 120 12.23 16.87 5.81
C PRO A 120 12.55 18.28 5.29
N TYR A 121 13.67 18.46 4.59
CA TYR A 121 13.93 19.72 3.90
C TYR A 121 13.02 19.94 2.69
N THR A 122 12.62 18.89 1.97
CA THR A 122 11.59 19.00 0.93
C THR A 122 10.27 19.48 1.53
N LEU A 123 9.86 18.93 2.68
CA LEU A 123 8.67 19.40 3.40
C LEU A 123 8.78 20.88 3.79
N ALA A 124 9.94 21.29 4.33
CA ALA A 124 10.19 22.68 4.70
C ALA A 124 10.15 23.63 3.49
N LEU A 125 10.71 23.21 2.35
CA LEU A 125 10.66 23.96 1.09
C LEU A 125 9.23 24.10 0.56
N ILE A 126 8.44 23.02 0.59
CA ILE A 126 7.03 23.03 0.15
C ILE A 126 6.20 23.94 1.04
N VAL A 127 6.36 23.85 2.36
CA VAL A 127 5.68 24.72 3.31
C VAL A 127 6.04 26.18 3.01
N ARG A 128 7.33 26.47 2.84
CA ARG A 128 7.82 27.82 2.56
C ARG A 128 7.31 28.38 1.22
N GLU A 129 7.27 27.58 0.16
CA GLU A 129 6.84 28.00 -1.17
C GLU A 129 5.32 28.02 -1.34
N GLY A 130 4.63 27.06 -0.72
CA GLY A 130 3.18 26.90 -0.80
C GLY A 130 2.43 28.02 -0.08
N MET A 131 3.02 28.58 0.97
CA MET A 131 2.41 29.67 1.74
C MET A 131 2.31 31.00 0.98
N ASP A 132 3.10 31.20 -0.08
CA ASP A 132 2.94 32.34 -0.98
C ASP A 132 1.79 32.15 -1.99
N ARG A 133 1.33 30.91 -2.20
CA ARG A 133 0.37 30.54 -3.27
C ARG A 133 -0.99 30.08 -2.75
N VAL A 134 -1.07 29.51 -1.56
CA VAL A 134 -2.34 29.10 -0.95
C VAL A 134 -3.04 30.33 -0.38
N ALA A 135 -3.99 30.85 -1.17
CA ALA A 135 -4.83 31.99 -0.81
C ALA A 135 -5.52 31.74 0.55
N GLY A 136 -5.02 32.35 1.61
CA GLY A 136 -5.60 32.28 2.96
C GLY A 136 -4.60 32.04 4.10
N LEU A 137 -3.34 31.70 3.80
CA LEU A 137 -2.32 31.52 4.83
C LEU A 137 -1.51 32.79 5.01
N SER A 138 -1.69 33.47 6.15
CA SER A 138 -0.83 34.59 6.55
C SER A 138 0.62 34.12 6.69
N PRO A 139 1.63 34.96 6.38
CA PRO A 139 3.04 34.69 6.68
C PRO A 139 3.32 34.24 8.13
N SER A 140 2.45 34.59 9.08
CA SER A 140 2.50 34.13 10.47
C SER A 140 2.23 32.62 10.64
N ALA A 141 1.41 32.01 9.78
CA ALA A 141 1.11 30.58 9.79
C ALA A 141 2.29 29.73 9.28
N ALA A 142 3.20 30.34 8.50
CA ALA A 142 4.45 29.71 8.09
C ALA A 142 5.43 29.48 9.24
N ALA A 143 5.52 30.47 10.12
CA ALA A 143 6.36 30.40 11.30
C ALA A 143 5.84 29.40 12.34
N SER A 144 4.62 28.88 12.17
CA SER A 144 4.01 27.94 13.10
C SER A 144 4.14 26.47 12.67
N VAL A 145 4.83 26.15 11.58
CA VAL A 145 5.05 24.75 11.18
C VAL A 145 6.35 24.22 11.80
N SER A 146 6.27 23.19 12.64
CA SER A 146 7.41 22.50 13.21
C SER A 146 7.65 21.15 12.51
N ILE A 147 8.87 20.93 12.01
CA ILE A 147 9.24 19.68 11.35
C ILE A 147 10.28 18.97 12.22
N ARG A 148 9.90 17.83 12.79
CA ARG A 148 10.81 16.89 13.45
C ARG A 148 11.22 15.81 12.47
N ALA A 149 12.51 15.51 12.42
CA ALA A 149 13.09 14.51 11.55
C ALA A 149 13.94 13.56 12.38
N VAL A 150 13.69 12.26 12.28
CA VAL A 150 14.38 11.25 13.09
C VAL A 150 14.98 10.15 12.24
N ASP A 151 16.13 9.65 12.67
CA ASP A 151 16.77 8.47 12.08
C ASP A 151 17.54 7.71 13.16
N VAL A 152 17.73 6.40 12.98
CA VAL A 152 18.53 5.56 13.88
C VAL A 152 20.02 5.68 13.56
N ASN A 153 20.37 6.03 12.32
CA ASN A 153 21.75 6.15 11.89
C ASN A 153 22.26 7.58 12.09
N PRO A 154 23.28 7.81 12.94
CA PRO A 154 23.83 9.15 13.16
C PRO A 154 24.60 9.72 11.95
N ALA A 155 25.19 8.89 11.09
CA ALA A 155 25.99 9.35 9.96
C ALA A 155 25.20 10.22 8.95
N PRO A 156 24.04 9.80 8.44
CA PRO A 156 23.25 10.64 7.55
C PRO A 156 22.64 11.85 8.29
N LEU A 157 22.32 11.76 9.58
CA LEU A 157 21.89 12.92 10.38
C LEU A 157 22.98 14.01 10.48
N GLU A 158 24.25 13.62 10.62
CA GLU A 158 25.38 14.56 10.57
C GLU A 158 25.41 15.30 9.21
N LYS A 159 25.25 14.58 8.09
CA LYS A 159 25.13 15.17 6.75
C LYS A 159 23.92 16.11 6.65
N ALA A 160 22.77 15.72 7.21
CA ALA A 160 21.55 16.51 7.20
C ALA A 160 21.73 17.86 7.90
N ARG A 161 22.39 17.88 9.06
CA ARG A 161 22.69 19.10 9.82
C ARG A 161 23.64 20.04 9.08
N LEU A 162 24.59 19.51 8.30
CA LEU A 162 25.45 20.32 7.44
C LEU A 162 24.65 20.99 6.31
N GLY A 163 23.66 20.30 5.76
CA GLY A 163 22.81 20.77 4.66
C GLY A 163 23.59 21.04 3.38
N ARG A 164 24.60 20.20 3.12
CA ARG A 164 25.42 20.22 1.90
C ARG A 164 25.13 18.96 1.08
N TYR A 165 24.82 19.14 -0.19
CA TYR A 165 24.31 18.08 -1.05
C TYR A 165 24.98 18.09 -2.42
N THR A 166 25.14 16.91 -3.01
CA THR A 166 25.66 16.80 -4.38
C THR A 166 24.56 17.06 -5.40
N ALA A 167 24.92 17.30 -6.67
CA ALA A 167 23.94 17.40 -7.76
C ALA A 167 23.01 16.16 -7.85
N TRP A 168 23.53 14.97 -7.51
CA TRP A 168 22.75 13.73 -7.51
C TRP A 168 21.57 13.75 -6.52
N ALA A 169 21.76 14.35 -5.34
CA ALA A 169 20.69 14.50 -4.36
C ALA A 169 19.60 15.49 -4.82
N LEU A 170 19.92 16.38 -5.77
CA LEU A 170 19.02 17.40 -6.33
C LEU A 170 18.41 16.98 -7.68
N ARG A 171 18.62 15.74 -8.15
CA ARG A 171 18.26 15.30 -9.52
C ARG A 171 16.79 15.49 -9.90
N GLU A 172 15.87 15.35 -8.94
CA GLU A 172 14.42 15.59 -9.13
C GLU A 172 13.95 16.93 -8.56
N THR A 173 14.88 17.78 -8.06
CA THR A 173 14.51 19.09 -7.51
C THR A 173 14.15 20.06 -8.63
N PRO A 174 12.99 20.73 -8.58
CA PRO A 174 12.62 21.72 -9.59
C PRO A 174 13.67 22.83 -9.72
N ALA A 175 14.04 23.21 -10.95
CA ALA A 175 15.12 24.17 -11.21
C ALA A 175 14.92 25.52 -10.50
N ALA A 176 13.68 26.00 -10.42
CA ALA A 176 13.34 27.24 -9.70
C ALA A 176 13.64 27.14 -8.19
N ILE A 177 13.40 25.98 -7.59
CA ILE A 177 13.70 25.70 -6.18
C ILE A 177 15.21 25.63 -5.97
N GLN A 178 15.94 24.94 -6.87
CA GLN A 178 17.40 24.87 -6.81
C GLN A 178 18.02 26.27 -6.83
N GLN A 179 17.61 27.12 -7.77
CA GLN A 179 18.15 28.47 -7.93
C GLN A 179 17.86 29.39 -6.73
N ARG A 180 16.71 29.20 -6.07
CA ARG A 180 16.28 30.08 -4.98
C ARG A 180 16.87 29.67 -3.63
N TRP A 181 16.91 28.37 -3.33
CA TRP A 181 17.19 27.88 -1.98
C TRP A 181 18.54 27.20 -1.83
N PHE A 182 19.27 27.00 -2.91
CA PHE A 182 20.59 26.39 -2.88
C PHE A 182 21.63 27.31 -3.47
N ARG A 183 22.78 27.39 -2.80
CA ARG A 183 23.97 28.07 -3.31
C ARG A 183 25.00 27.04 -3.74
N ALA A 184 25.44 27.10 -4.99
CA ALA A 184 26.55 26.28 -5.46
C ALA A 184 27.85 26.69 -4.74
N GLU A 185 28.58 25.69 -4.22
CA GLU A 185 29.86 25.87 -3.54
C GLU A 185 30.80 24.73 -3.90
N GLY A 186 31.65 24.97 -4.90
CA GLY A 186 32.49 23.93 -5.49
C GLY A 186 31.64 22.90 -6.24
N ARG A 187 31.70 21.63 -5.80
CA ARG A 187 30.91 20.53 -6.39
C ARG A 187 29.57 20.28 -5.67
N ASP A 188 29.36 20.97 -4.56
CA ASP A 188 28.20 20.77 -3.70
C ASP A 188 27.25 21.98 -3.78
N PHE A 189 26.04 21.76 -3.28
CA PHE A 189 24.99 22.75 -3.11
C PHE A 189 24.70 22.88 -1.62
N VAL A 190 24.78 24.12 -1.13
CA VAL A 190 24.50 24.45 0.28
C VAL A 190 23.07 24.96 0.38
N LEU A 191 22.25 24.29 1.21
CA LEU A 191 20.87 24.67 1.47
C LEU A 191 20.80 25.95 2.33
N ASP A 192 19.87 26.83 1.99
CA ASP A 192 19.61 28.08 2.70
C ASP A 192 19.42 27.87 4.21
N ALA A 193 20.03 28.76 5.01
CA ALA A 193 20.04 28.66 6.47
C ALA A 193 18.65 28.83 7.10
N SER A 194 17.71 29.52 6.44
CA SER A 194 16.34 29.65 6.96
C SER A 194 15.56 28.35 6.82
N ILE A 195 15.75 27.58 5.74
CA ILE A 195 15.15 26.26 5.57
C ILE A 195 15.78 25.26 6.55
N ARG A 196 17.12 25.30 6.72
CA ARG A 196 17.82 24.42 7.68
C ARG A 196 17.30 24.57 9.11
N ARG A 197 17.01 25.79 9.54
CA ARG A 197 16.47 26.09 10.88
C ARG A 197 15.02 25.65 11.08
N ALA A 198 14.29 25.33 10.03
CA ALA A 198 12.89 24.87 10.11
C ALA A 198 12.77 23.39 10.50
N VAL A 199 13.88 22.63 10.49
CA VAL A 199 13.89 21.18 10.75
C VAL A 199 14.73 20.86 11.98
N GLN A 200 14.15 20.13 12.93
CA GLN A 200 14.86 19.55 14.07
C GLN A 200 15.23 18.09 13.77
N PHE A 201 16.51 17.74 13.94
CA PHE A 201 17.03 16.39 13.72
C PHE A 201 17.40 15.70 15.04
N ASP A 202 16.74 14.58 15.33
CA ASP A 202 16.98 13.77 16.53
C ASP A 202 17.38 12.33 16.15
N GLU A 203 18.33 11.73 16.88
CA GLU A 203 18.68 10.32 16.71
C GLU A 203 17.70 9.47 17.53
N ARG A 204 16.82 8.72 16.86
CA ARG A 204 15.78 7.90 17.51
C ARG A 204 15.61 6.58 16.78
N ASN A 205 15.37 5.52 17.54
CA ASN A 205 15.00 4.22 16.99
C ASN A 205 13.47 4.06 17.04
N LEU A 206 12.84 4.00 15.86
CA LEU A 206 11.39 3.90 15.72
C LEU A 206 10.80 2.64 16.39
N THR A 207 11.60 1.59 16.54
CA THR A 207 11.13 0.31 17.09
C THR A 207 10.96 0.34 18.61
N LEU A 208 11.59 1.31 19.28
CA LEU A 208 11.53 1.47 20.72
C LEU A 208 10.30 2.27 21.14
N GLU A 209 9.87 2.05 22.37
CA GLU A 209 8.97 2.98 23.04
C GLU A 209 9.73 4.26 23.38
N ASP A 210 9.12 5.38 23.02
CA ASP A 210 9.68 6.71 23.21
C ASP A 210 8.51 7.67 23.48
N PRO A 211 8.25 8.03 24.74
CA PRO A 211 7.14 8.91 25.10
C PRO A 211 7.24 10.32 24.52
N GLU A 212 8.44 10.79 24.16
CA GLU A 212 8.64 12.11 23.56
C GLU A 212 8.35 12.10 22.05
N LEU A 213 8.71 11.00 21.38
CA LEU A 213 8.45 10.82 19.95
C LEU A 213 6.98 10.45 19.70
N TRP A 214 6.42 9.55 20.51
CA TRP A 214 5.11 8.91 20.29
C TRP A 214 4.00 9.45 21.18
N GLN A 215 4.05 10.73 21.55
CA GLN A 215 2.97 11.36 22.29
C GLN A 215 1.67 11.37 21.47
N ALA A 216 0.54 11.05 22.12
CA ALA A 216 -0.77 10.98 21.48
C ALA A 216 -1.13 12.28 20.73
N GLY A 217 -1.49 12.17 19.46
CA GLY A 217 -1.99 13.30 18.65
C GLY A 217 -1.02 14.45 18.43
N VAL A 218 0.28 14.24 18.65
CA VAL A 218 1.32 15.28 18.57
C VAL A 218 1.65 15.70 17.14
N TYR A 219 1.41 14.85 16.13
CA TYR A 219 1.69 15.15 14.72
C TYR A 219 0.42 15.29 13.89
N ASP A 220 0.37 16.27 13.01
CA ASP A 220 -0.69 16.42 12.01
C ASP A 220 -0.40 15.60 10.74
N VAL A 221 0.88 15.46 10.39
CA VAL A 221 1.33 14.70 9.22
C VAL A 221 2.60 13.93 9.56
N VAL A 222 2.65 12.66 9.18
CA VAL A 222 3.82 11.79 9.31
C VAL A 222 4.23 11.29 7.93
N PHE A 223 5.51 11.46 7.60
CA PHE A 223 6.18 10.79 6.49
C PHE A 223 7.03 9.66 7.06
N CYS A 224 6.79 8.42 6.63
CA CYS A 224 7.58 7.24 7.00
C CYS A 224 7.81 6.40 5.74
N ARG A 225 8.67 6.92 4.85
CA ARG A 225 8.78 6.44 3.47
C ARG A 225 10.08 5.67 3.27
N ASN A 226 9.95 4.49 2.66
CA ASN A 226 11.04 3.55 2.41
C ASN A 226 11.76 3.12 3.70
N VAL A 227 10.99 2.79 4.74
CA VAL A 227 11.50 2.41 6.08
C VAL A 227 10.92 1.08 6.53
N LEU A 228 9.58 0.95 6.53
CA LEU A 228 8.86 -0.23 6.99
C LEU A 228 9.26 -1.48 6.22
N MET A 229 9.64 -1.34 4.94
CA MET A 229 10.13 -2.44 4.10
C MET A 229 11.38 -3.14 4.64
N TYR A 230 12.12 -2.52 5.56
CA TYR A 230 13.30 -3.11 6.20
C TYR A 230 12.99 -3.78 7.53
N PHE A 231 11.80 -3.59 8.10
CA PHE A 231 11.46 -4.12 9.41
C PHE A 231 10.90 -5.54 9.33
N THR A 232 11.06 -6.30 10.43
CA THR A 232 10.26 -7.53 10.60
C THR A 232 8.77 -7.17 10.64
N PRO A 233 7.86 -8.09 10.24
CA PRO A 233 6.42 -7.82 10.24
C PRO A 233 5.89 -7.35 11.61
N GLU A 234 6.45 -7.86 12.70
CA GLU A 234 6.08 -7.49 14.08
C GLU A 234 6.48 -6.03 14.37
N HIS A 235 7.71 -5.65 14.02
CA HIS A 235 8.19 -4.29 14.22
C HIS A 235 7.49 -3.28 13.32
N ALA A 236 7.24 -3.63 12.05
CA ALA A 236 6.47 -2.80 11.14
C ALA A 236 5.06 -2.51 11.71
N ARG A 237 4.38 -3.55 12.20
CA ARG A 237 3.06 -3.41 12.86
C ARG A 237 3.12 -2.52 14.10
N ALA A 238 4.12 -2.72 14.97
CA ALA A 238 4.29 -1.93 16.18
C ALA A 238 4.58 -0.45 15.88
N VAL A 239 5.44 -0.17 14.89
CA VAL A 239 5.73 1.20 14.43
C VAL A 239 4.48 1.86 13.85
N VAL A 240 3.73 1.17 12.99
CA VAL A 240 2.47 1.70 12.44
C VAL A 240 1.45 2.02 13.54
N ALA A 241 1.33 1.18 14.57
CA ALA A 241 0.45 1.44 15.70
C ALA A 241 0.87 2.68 16.51
N ARG A 242 2.19 2.88 16.71
CA ARG A 242 2.72 4.08 17.36
C ARG A 242 2.51 5.34 16.53
N ILE A 243 2.67 5.25 15.21
CA ILE A 243 2.35 6.34 14.28
C ILE A 243 0.86 6.67 14.37
N ALA A 244 -0.02 5.66 14.40
CA ALA A 244 -1.47 5.88 14.52
C ALA A 244 -1.81 6.61 15.81
N HIS A 245 -1.20 6.20 16.93
CA HIS A 245 -1.35 6.88 18.22
C HIS A 245 -0.87 8.33 18.20
N ALA A 246 0.29 8.58 17.59
CA ALA A 246 0.94 9.89 17.57
C ALA A 246 0.35 10.87 16.54
N LEU A 247 -0.30 10.38 15.49
CA LEU A 247 -1.05 11.22 14.56
C LEU A 247 -2.27 11.83 15.22
N ALA A 248 -2.61 13.08 14.95
CA ALA A 248 -3.89 13.66 15.35
C ALA A 248 -5.05 12.94 14.61
N PRO A 249 -6.27 12.89 15.17
CA PRO A 249 -7.45 12.45 14.44
C PRO A 249 -7.57 13.18 13.08
N GLY A 250 -7.83 12.44 12.01
CA GLY A 250 -7.85 12.94 10.63
C GLY A 250 -6.47 13.31 10.06
N GLY A 251 -5.38 13.03 10.79
CA GLY A 251 -4.01 13.28 10.36
C GLY A 251 -3.55 12.37 9.23
N TYR A 252 -2.48 12.74 8.54
CA TYR A 252 -2.05 12.07 7.32
C TYR A 252 -0.75 11.28 7.49
N LEU A 253 -0.68 10.10 6.89
CA LEU A 253 0.50 9.24 6.81
C LEU A 253 0.89 8.99 5.35
N PHE A 254 2.14 9.30 5.02
CA PHE A 254 2.74 9.01 3.72
C PHE A 254 3.78 7.89 3.86
N LEU A 255 3.61 6.81 3.09
CA LEU A 255 4.54 5.68 3.00
C LEU A 255 5.22 5.64 1.63
N GLY A 256 6.29 4.86 1.48
CA GLY A 256 6.93 4.64 0.18
C GLY A 256 6.03 3.85 -0.77
N HIS A 257 6.33 3.89 -2.06
CA HIS A 257 5.46 3.32 -3.12
C HIS A 257 5.31 1.80 -3.04
N ALA A 258 6.28 1.12 -2.43
CA ALA A 258 6.27 -0.32 -2.25
C ALA A 258 5.74 -0.75 -0.87
N GLU A 259 5.31 0.21 -0.05
CA GLU A 259 4.89 -0.02 1.33
C GLU A 259 3.38 0.17 1.43
N THR A 260 2.72 -0.74 2.15
CA THR A 260 1.27 -0.73 2.34
C THR A 260 0.94 -1.04 3.79
N LEU A 261 -0.16 -0.49 4.27
CA LEU A 261 -0.72 -0.83 5.59
C LEU A 261 -1.53 -2.12 5.57
N ARG A 262 -1.67 -2.77 4.40
CA ARG A 262 -2.41 -4.04 4.27
C ARG A 262 -1.83 -5.09 5.20
N GLY A 263 -2.69 -5.64 6.06
CA GLY A 263 -2.29 -6.63 7.06
C GLY A 263 -1.47 -6.06 8.22
N LEU A 264 -1.24 -4.75 8.28
CA LEU A 264 -0.56 -4.06 9.40
C LEU A 264 -1.55 -3.29 10.29
N SER A 265 -2.47 -2.50 9.72
CA SER A 265 -3.46 -1.70 10.46
C SER A 265 -4.71 -1.44 9.61
N HIS A 266 -5.85 -1.22 10.27
CA HIS A 266 -7.12 -0.80 9.68
C HIS A 266 -7.58 0.59 10.20
N ASP A 267 -6.69 1.32 10.90
CA ASP A 267 -6.99 2.59 11.56
C ASP A 267 -6.98 3.81 10.62
N TYR A 268 -6.85 3.55 9.32
CA TYR A 268 -6.65 4.57 8.29
C TYR A 268 -7.61 4.35 7.13
N HIS A 269 -8.05 5.45 6.53
CA HIS A 269 -8.60 5.45 5.19
C HIS A 269 -7.49 5.52 4.16
N LEU A 270 -7.50 4.63 3.17
CA LEU A 270 -6.69 4.82 1.97
C LEU A 270 -7.22 6.00 1.15
N ARG A 271 -6.35 6.94 0.82
CA ARG A 271 -6.65 8.08 -0.06
C ARG A 271 -5.84 7.98 -1.34
N HIS A 272 -6.45 8.36 -2.45
CA HIS A 272 -5.82 8.35 -3.77
C HIS A 272 -6.14 9.66 -4.49
N THR A 273 -5.11 10.48 -4.70
CA THR A 273 -5.16 11.69 -5.53
C THR A 273 -3.78 11.92 -6.14
N HIS A 274 -3.68 12.78 -7.16
CA HIS A 274 -2.39 13.14 -7.79
C HIS A 274 -1.60 11.92 -8.33
N GLY A 275 -2.27 10.80 -8.61
CA GLY A 275 -1.61 9.56 -9.04
C GLY A 275 -0.80 8.86 -7.95
N THR A 276 -1.06 9.15 -6.69
CA THR A 276 -0.39 8.53 -5.55
C THR A 276 -1.34 8.18 -4.42
N PHE A 277 -0.92 7.23 -3.61
CA PHE A 277 -1.61 6.80 -2.42
C PHE A 277 -0.96 7.34 -1.16
N TYR A 278 -1.81 7.57 -0.16
CA TYR A 278 -1.46 7.99 1.19
C TYR A 278 -2.63 7.64 2.12
N TYR A 279 -2.43 7.77 3.41
CA TYR A 279 -3.37 7.31 4.42
C TYR A 279 -3.85 8.47 5.28
N GLN A 280 -5.13 8.47 5.63
CA GLN A 280 -5.69 9.42 6.58
C GLN A 280 -6.20 8.66 7.80
N ARG A 281 -5.73 9.01 9.00
CA ARG A 281 -6.17 8.39 10.25
C ARG A 281 -7.68 8.58 10.41
N LYS A 282 -8.40 7.49 10.69
CA LYS A 282 -9.86 7.52 10.93
C LYS A 282 -10.18 8.38 12.16
N ASP A 283 -11.25 9.16 12.08
CA ASP A 283 -11.81 9.88 13.21
C ASP A 283 -12.67 8.91 14.02
N VAL A 284 -12.48 8.83 15.34
CA VAL A 284 -13.22 7.91 16.24
C VAL A 284 -14.75 8.17 16.21
N LEU A 285 -15.19 9.29 15.63
CA LEU A 285 -16.58 9.74 15.60
C LEU A 285 -17.32 9.47 14.27
N GLU A 286 -16.63 9.10 13.17
CA GLU A 286 -17.26 8.96 11.84
C GLU A 286 -17.77 7.54 11.52
N ASP A 287 -17.50 6.52 12.35
CA ASP A 287 -17.84 5.10 12.09
C ASP A 287 -19.28 4.69 12.53
N ALA A 288 -20.25 5.60 12.58
CA ALA A 288 -21.65 5.23 12.75
C ALA A 288 -22.28 4.88 11.37
N PRO A 289 -22.81 3.67 11.14
CA PRO A 289 -23.40 3.31 9.85
C PRO A 289 -24.73 4.04 9.61
N ASP A 290 -24.79 4.85 8.55
CA ASP A 290 -26.01 5.50 8.05
C ASP A 290 -26.93 4.51 7.30
N ASP A 291 -28.24 4.64 7.54
CA ASP A 291 -29.36 3.81 7.05
C ASP A 291 -29.65 4.00 5.54
N PRO A 292 -30.19 3.01 4.79
CA PRO A 292 -30.20 3.03 3.32
C PRO A 292 -31.43 3.69 2.69
N LEU A 293 -31.22 4.40 1.57
CA LEU A 293 -32.24 5.03 0.72
C LEU A 293 -32.97 4.03 -0.24
N PRO A 294 -34.19 4.35 -0.73
CA PRO A 294 -35.10 3.41 -1.40
C PRO A 294 -34.89 3.29 -2.94
N PRO A 295 -35.43 2.24 -3.61
CA PRO A 295 -35.09 1.90 -4.98
C PRO A 295 -35.95 2.63 -6.03
N ARG A 296 -35.36 2.90 -7.21
CA ARG A 296 -36.06 3.37 -8.42
C ARG A 296 -36.03 2.33 -9.55
N SER A 297 -37.10 2.28 -10.32
CA SER A 297 -37.48 1.28 -11.35
C SER A 297 -36.83 1.49 -12.73
N ARG A 298 -36.71 0.40 -13.51
CA ARG A 298 -36.15 0.35 -14.89
C ARG A 298 -37.25 0.20 -15.97
N PRO A 299 -37.02 0.66 -17.22
CA PRO A 299 -37.68 0.13 -18.42
C PRO A 299 -36.80 -0.85 -19.22
N ARG A 300 -37.44 -1.72 -20.00
CA ARG A 300 -36.84 -2.68 -20.97
C ARG A 300 -36.73 -2.07 -22.37
N PRO A 301 -35.88 -2.62 -23.27
CA PRO A 301 -36.45 -3.20 -24.50
C PRO A 301 -35.71 -4.42 -25.10
N ASN A 302 -36.43 -5.10 -26.02
CA ASN A 302 -36.06 -6.26 -26.85
C ASN A 302 -35.20 -5.91 -28.09
N GLY A 303 -34.46 -6.89 -28.61
CA GLY A 303 -34.24 -7.09 -30.06
C GLY A 303 -32.79 -7.41 -30.49
N ALA A 304 -32.59 -8.54 -31.17
CA ALA A 304 -31.41 -8.91 -31.97
C ALA A 304 -31.90 -9.40 -33.36
N PRO A 305 -31.09 -9.80 -34.38
CA PRO A 305 -29.61 -9.80 -34.63
C PRO A 305 -29.29 -9.18 -36.06
N PRO A 306 -28.22 -9.46 -36.88
CA PRO A 306 -27.10 -10.45 -36.80
C PRO A 306 -25.67 -10.02 -37.27
N ALA A 307 -24.72 -10.95 -37.03
CA ALA A 307 -23.45 -11.34 -37.72
C ALA A 307 -22.61 -10.25 -38.45
N ASP A 308 -21.29 -10.11 -38.29
CA ASP A 308 -20.19 -11.08 -38.25
C ASP A 308 -18.91 -10.41 -37.67
N SER A 309 -17.91 -11.23 -37.26
CA SER A 309 -16.53 -10.84 -36.86
C SER A 309 -16.35 -10.13 -35.50
N ASP A 310 -16.25 -10.87 -34.38
CA ASP A 310 -15.50 -10.37 -33.22
C ASP A 310 -15.25 -11.45 -32.15
N TRP A 311 -14.01 -11.91 -31.97
CA TRP A 311 -13.65 -12.67 -30.77
C TRP A 311 -13.19 -11.76 -29.62
N ALA A 312 -13.07 -10.44 -29.86
CA ALA A 312 -12.56 -9.43 -28.93
C ALA A 312 -13.65 -8.47 -28.43
N ALA A 313 -14.92 -8.90 -28.42
CA ALA A 313 -16.02 -8.17 -27.78
C ALA A 313 -16.04 -8.44 -26.27
N THR A 314 -15.64 -7.42 -25.51
CA THR A 314 -15.75 -7.18 -24.05
C THR A 314 -15.53 -8.39 -23.12
N TRP A 315 -14.54 -8.32 -22.22
CA TRP A 315 -14.30 -9.32 -21.15
C TRP A 315 -15.59 -9.69 -20.40
N LEU A 316 -16.42 -8.68 -20.11
CA LEU A 316 -17.72 -8.85 -19.46
C LEU A 316 -18.77 -9.56 -20.33
N GLU A 317 -18.80 -9.32 -21.64
CA GLU A 317 -19.67 -10.04 -22.59
C GLU A 317 -19.24 -11.50 -22.76
N THR A 318 -17.94 -11.75 -22.64
CA THR A 318 -17.38 -13.11 -22.72
C THR A 318 -17.77 -13.95 -21.51
N VAL A 319 -17.76 -13.36 -20.30
CA VAL A 319 -18.30 -13.95 -19.07
C VAL A 319 -19.83 -14.13 -19.17
N GLN A 320 -20.55 -13.17 -19.75
CA GLN A 320 -22.01 -13.23 -19.91
C GLN A 320 -22.48 -14.35 -20.85
N ARG A 321 -21.79 -14.59 -21.98
CA ARG A 321 -22.13 -15.66 -22.95
C ARG A 321 -21.97 -17.08 -22.41
N ALA A 322 -21.12 -17.27 -21.40
CA ALA A 322 -21.03 -18.55 -20.68
C ALA A 322 -22.26 -18.79 -19.79
N SER A 323 -22.83 -17.72 -19.22
CA SER A 323 -23.97 -17.76 -18.30
C SER A 323 -25.33 -18.04 -18.99
N ASP A 324 -25.52 -17.58 -20.23
CA ASP A 324 -26.80 -17.69 -20.95
C ASP A 324 -27.17 -19.14 -21.35
N ARG A 325 -26.20 -20.07 -21.37
CA ARG A 325 -26.43 -21.50 -21.70
C ARG A 325 -27.07 -22.31 -20.57
N ILE A 326 -26.97 -21.86 -19.32
CA ILE A 326 -27.42 -22.62 -18.14
C ILE A 326 -28.82 -22.19 -17.69
N GLN A 327 -29.22 -20.95 -17.97
CA GLN A 327 -30.52 -20.39 -17.59
C GLN A 327 -31.71 -21.08 -18.29
N ALA A 328 -31.48 -21.79 -19.39
CA ALA A 328 -32.51 -22.54 -20.12
C ALA A 328 -32.86 -23.92 -19.52
N LEU A 329 -32.16 -24.38 -18.48
CA LEU A 329 -32.28 -25.76 -17.95
C LEU A 329 -32.81 -25.86 -16.51
N ALA A 330 -33.12 -24.75 -15.83
CA ALA A 330 -33.44 -24.77 -14.40
C ALA A 330 -34.73 -24.01 -14.05
N GLU A 331 -35.88 -24.58 -14.40
CA GLU A 331 -37.16 -24.23 -13.78
C GLU A 331 -37.81 -25.50 -13.20
N THR A 332 -38.00 -25.55 -11.86
CA THR A 332 -39.15 -26.10 -11.09
C THR A 332 -38.74 -26.39 -9.61
N PRO A 333 -39.60 -26.17 -8.58
CA PRO A 333 -39.14 -25.77 -7.25
C PRO A 333 -39.21 -26.79 -6.08
N ARG A 334 -38.26 -26.61 -5.15
CA ARG A 334 -38.19 -26.78 -3.67
C ARG A 334 -39.02 -27.84 -2.93
N ARG A 335 -38.37 -28.48 -1.93
CA ARG A 335 -38.94 -28.78 -0.60
C ARG A 335 -37.92 -28.78 0.55
N SER A 336 -38.41 -28.35 1.70
CA SER A 336 -37.78 -28.03 2.99
C SER A 336 -37.47 -29.23 3.89
N THR A 337 -36.50 -29.08 4.82
CA THR A 337 -36.73 -29.03 6.29
C THR A 337 -35.45 -28.74 7.08
N GLU A 338 -35.60 -27.85 8.06
CA GLU A 338 -34.81 -27.57 9.28
C GLU A 338 -34.46 -28.85 10.09
N SER A 339 -33.52 -28.95 11.05
CA SER A 339 -32.80 -28.04 11.95
C SER A 339 -31.71 -28.86 12.69
N ARG A 340 -30.58 -28.25 13.13
CA ARG A 340 -29.94 -28.38 14.47
C ARG A 340 -28.44 -28.04 14.53
N GLU A 341 -28.15 -27.15 15.49
CA GLU A 341 -27.04 -27.15 16.46
C GLU A 341 -25.77 -26.32 16.22
N VAL A 342 -25.65 -25.35 17.13
CA VAL A 342 -24.87 -24.09 17.17
C VAL A 342 -23.41 -24.29 17.62
N SER A 343 -22.91 -25.52 17.76
CA SER A 343 -21.50 -25.78 18.16
C SER A 343 -20.61 -26.30 17.02
N ARG A 344 -21.17 -26.45 15.81
CA ARG A 344 -20.48 -26.88 14.57
C ARG A 344 -20.14 -25.73 13.61
N SER A 345 -20.44 -24.49 13.99
CA SER A 345 -20.52 -23.33 13.10
C SER A 345 -19.21 -23.01 12.37
N GLY A 346 -18.08 -22.93 13.08
CA GLY A 346 -16.79 -22.53 12.47
C GLY A 346 -16.19 -23.57 11.50
N THR A 347 -16.26 -24.87 11.85
CA THR A 347 -15.79 -25.95 10.98
C THR A 347 -16.70 -26.15 9.77
N ARG A 348 -18.02 -25.95 9.96
CA ARG A 348 -19.00 -26.01 8.88
C ARG A 348 -18.86 -24.84 7.90
N ALA A 349 -18.68 -23.62 8.38
CA ALA A 349 -18.48 -22.44 7.53
C ALA A 349 -17.25 -22.58 6.61
N ARG A 350 -16.12 -23.06 7.14
CA ARG A 350 -14.91 -23.35 6.32
C ARG A 350 -15.14 -24.45 5.29
N SER A 351 -15.89 -25.49 5.66
CA SER A 351 -16.28 -26.56 4.73
C SER A 351 -17.21 -26.03 3.63
N GLU A 352 -18.18 -25.18 3.98
CA GLU A 352 -19.14 -24.58 3.04
C GLU A 352 -18.46 -23.58 2.08
N LEU A 353 -17.45 -22.81 2.54
CA LEU A 353 -16.62 -21.96 1.67
C LEU A 353 -15.82 -22.79 0.66
N THR A 354 -15.26 -23.93 1.09
CA THR A 354 -14.53 -24.85 0.20
C THR A 354 -15.47 -25.43 -0.88
N VAL A 355 -16.69 -25.79 -0.49
CA VAL A 355 -17.72 -26.26 -1.44
C VAL A 355 -18.14 -25.15 -2.40
N ALA A 356 -18.29 -23.90 -1.92
CA ALA A 356 -18.61 -22.76 -2.78
C ALA A 356 -17.51 -22.49 -3.83
N LEU A 357 -16.22 -22.65 -3.46
CA LEU A 357 -15.09 -22.56 -4.41
C LEU A 357 -15.10 -23.68 -5.45
N GLU A 358 -15.45 -24.90 -5.06
CA GLU A 358 -15.61 -26.02 -6.02
C GLU A 358 -16.79 -25.81 -6.97
N LEU A 359 -17.88 -25.19 -6.48
CA LEU A 359 -19.02 -24.81 -7.33
C LEU A 359 -18.63 -23.68 -8.29
N LEU A 360 -17.85 -22.69 -7.84
CA LEU A 360 -17.29 -21.64 -8.69
C LEU A 360 -16.44 -22.24 -9.82
N LYS A 361 -15.55 -23.20 -9.50
CA LYS A 361 -14.72 -23.91 -10.48
C LYS A 361 -15.53 -24.70 -11.52
N LYS A 362 -16.73 -25.14 -11.14
CA LYS A 362 -17.68 -25.83 -12.03
C LYS A 362 -18.66 -24.87 -12.70
N GLU A 363 -18.46 -23.56 -12.56
CA GLU A 363 -19.34 -22.49 -13.09
C GLU A 363 -20.79 -22.56 -12.57
N ARG A 364 -21.01 -23.22 -11.43
CA ARG A 364 -22.32 -23.36 -10.78
C ARG A 364 -22.59 -22.19 -9.82
N PHE A 365 -22.60 -20.97 -10.36
CA PHE A 365 -22.61 -19.72 -9.57
C PHE A 365 -23.86 -19.56 -8.69
N ILE A 366 -25.04 -19.96 -9.18
CA ILE A 366 -26.30 -19.82 -8.44
C ILE A 366 -26.27 -20.67 -7.18
N GLU A 367 -25.83 -21.92 -7.29
CA GLU A 367 -25.76 -22.85 -6.16
C GLU A 367 -24.71 -22.41 -5.14
N ALA A 368 -23.59 -21.86 -5.60
CA ALA A 368 -22.59 -21.27 -4.72
C ALA A 368 -23.16 -20.07 -3.95
N LEU A 369 -23.90 -19.17 -4.62
CA LEU A 369 -24.57 -18.04 -3.98
C LEU A 369 -25.65 -18.48 -2.98
N GLU A 370 -26.42 -19.52 -3.30
CA GLU A 370 -27.41 -20.08 -2.37
C GLU A 370 -26.75 -20.71 -1.14
N LEU A 371 -25.58 -21.33 -1.30
CA LEU A 371 -24.82 -21.89 -0.19
C LEU A 371 -24.31 -20.77 0.73
N LEU A 372 -23.72 -19.71 0.16
CA LEU A 372 -23.25 -18.55 0.93
C LEU A 372 -24.39 -17.81 1.62
N ALA A 373 -25.58 -17.74 1.02
CA ALA A 373 -26.75 -17.11 1.63
C ALA A 373 -27.30 -17.88 2.85
N ARG A 374 -26.88 -19.13 3.06
CA ARG A 374 -27.27 -19.96 4.22
C ARG A 374 -26.20 -19.96 5.32
N LEU A 375 -25.08 -19.27 5.12
CA LEU A 375 -24.06 -19.14 6.15
C LEU A 375 -24.66 -18.42 7.37
N PRO A 376 -24.26 -18.80 8.59
CA PRO A 376 -24.59 -18.04 9.80
C PRO A 376 -24.11 -16.59 9.69
N ASP A 377 -24.82 -15.63 10.30
CA ASP A 377 -24.52 -14.18 10.17
C ASP A 377 -23.06 -13.83 10.44
N GLU A 378 -22.42 -14.47 11.43
CA GLU A 378 -21.00 -14.29 11.75
C GLU A 378 -20.08 -14.71 10.59
N ALA A 379 -20.34 -15.87 9.98
CA ALA A 379 -19.57 -16.38 8.85
C ALA A 379 -19.92 -15.67 7.53
N ALA A 380 -21.14 -15.14 7.40
CA ALA A 380 -21.58 -14.39 6.23
C ALA A 380 -20.94 -12.98 6.16
N ARG A 381 -20.47 -12.46 7.30
CA ARG A 381 -19.72 -11.18 7.42
C ARG A 381 -18.21 -11.36 7.34
N ASP A 382 -17.71 -12.60 7.29
CA ASP A 382 -16.29 -12.87 7.10
C ASP A 382 -15.80 -12.28 5.77
N PRO A 383 -14.69 -11.51 5.73
CA PRO A 383 -14.21 -10.85 4.53
C PRO A 383 -14.01 -11.79 3.33
N ASP A 384 -13.54 -13.03 3.56
CA ASP A 384 -13.32 -13.99 2.48
C ASP A 384 -14.65 -14.51 1.91
N ALA A 385 -15.65 -14.71 2.78
CA ALA A 385 -17.00 -15.09 2.37
C ALA A 385 -17.70 -13.97 1.56
N VAL A 386 -17.55 -12.71 2.01
CA VAL A 386 -18.11 -11.54 1.32
C VAL A 386 -17.41 -11.33 -0.02
N LEU A 387 -16.08 -11.50 -0.08
CA LEU A 387 -15.30 -11.40 -1.31
C LEU A 387 -15.69 -12.49 -2.32
N LEU A 388 -15.83 -13.74 -1.87
CA LEU A 388 -16.29 -14.83 -2.73
C LEU A 388 -17.71 -14.57 -3.27
N ARG A 389 -18.61 -14.03 -2.42
CA ARG A 389 -19.96 -13.61 -2.84
C ARG A 389 -19.90 -12.52 -3.91
N ALA A 390 -19.07 -11.49 -3.73
CA ALA A 390 -18.86 -10.43 -4.71
C ALA A 390 -18.32 -10.98 -6.04
N ALA A 391 -17.34 -11.88 -5.97
CA ALA A 391 -16.77 -12.54 -7.15
C ALA A 391 -17.87 -13.32 -7.90
N LEU A 392 -18.63 -14.17 -7.22
CA LEU A 392 -19.73 -14.94 -7.82
C LEU A 392 -20.81 -14.05 -8.46
N LEU A 393 -21.16 -12.93 -7.83
CA LEU A 393 -22.10 -11.95 -8.40
C LEU A 393 -21.55 -11.30 -9.67
N THR A 394 -20.26 -10.96 -9.67
CA THR A 394 -19.56 -10.39 -10.84
C THR A 394 -19.54 -11.40 -12.00
N HIS A 395 -19.17 -12.66 -11.72
CA HIS A 395 -19.12 -13.74 -12.73
C HIS A 395 -20.50 -14.11 -13.28
N SER A 396 -21.57 -13.89 -12.51
CA SER A 396 -22.95 -14.12 -12.95
C SER A 396 -23.62 -12.89 -13.57
N GLY A 397 -22.84 -11.84 -13.86
CA GLY A 397 -23.33 -10.61 -14.51
C GLY A 397 -24.23 -9.72 -13.63
N LYS A 398 -24.35 -10.01 -12.34
CA LYS A 398 -25.18 -9.26 -11.38
C LYS A 398 -24.42 -8.06 -10.82
N LEU A 399 -23.96 -7.18 -11.69
CA LEU A 399 -22.99 -6.13 -11.36
C LEU A 399 -23.47 -5.16 -10.29
N GLU A 400 -24.74 -4.77 -10.29
CA GLU A 400 -25.24 -3.80 -9.28
C GLU A 400 -25.23 -4.41 -7.88
N ARG A 401 -25.52 -5.71 -7.77
CA ARG A 401 -25.43 -6.43 -6.50
C ARG A 401 -23.97 -6.68 -6.11
N ALA A 402 -23.12 -7.03 -7.07
CA ALA A 402 -21.69 -7.19 -6.85
C ALA A 402 -21.07 -5.89 -6.31
N GLU A 403 -21.42 -4.74 -6.91
CA GLU A 403 -20.98 -3.42 -6.46
C GLU A 403 -21.40 -3.16 -5.01
N GLN A 404 -22.64 -3.45 -4.65
CA GLN A 404 -23.13 -3.27 -3.28
C GLN A 404 -22.36 -4.17 -2.29
N VAL A 405 -22.13 -5.43 -2.63
CA VAL A 405 -21.37 -6.36 -1.78
C VAL A 405 -19.90 -5.95 -1.66
N CYS A 406 -19.30 -5.41 -2.73
CA CYS A 406 -17.95 -4.87 -2.65
C CYS A 406 -17.87 -3.63 -1.76
N LYS A 407 -18.87 -2.74 -1.79
CA LYS A 407 -18.95 -1.59 -0.87
C LYS A 407 -19.10 -2.03 0.58
N GLU A 408 -19.93 -3.05 0.83
CA GLU A 408 -20.04 -3.68 2.16
C GLU A 408 -18.69 -4.24 2.63
N LEU A 409 -17.96 -4.93 1.74
CA LEU A 409 -16.64 -5.46 2.05
C LEU A 409 -15.63 -4.33 2.35
N LEU A 410 -15.61 -3.28 1.54
CA LEU A 410 -14.70 -2.14 1.76
C LEU A 410 -15.06 -1.30 2.98
N ALA A 411 -16.30 -1.35 3.47
CA ALA A 411 -16.66 -0.77 4.76
C ALA A 411 -16.06 -1.56 5.94
N ILE A 412 -15.76 -2.85 5.74
CA ILE A 412 -15.14 -3.73 6.74
C ILE A 412 -13.60 -3.74 6.60
N ASP A 413 -13.10 -3.85 5.36
CA ASP A 413 -11.69 -3.91 4.98
C ASP A 413 -11.46 -3.04 3.75
N ASP A 414 -11.12 -1.78 3.96
CA ASP A 414 -10.88 -0.80 2.89
C ASP A 414 -9.55 -1.03 2.14
N LEU A 415 -8.72 -1.97 2.60
CA LEU A 415 -7.46 -2.37 1.96
C LEU A 415 -7.60 -3.65 1.14
N ASN A 416 -8.83 -4.08 0.84
CA ASN A 416 -9.10 -5.29 0.07
C ASN A 416 -8.90 -5.08 -1.44
N ALA A 417 -7.72 -5.46 -1.95
CA ALA A 417 -7.40 -5.34 -3.38
C ALA A 417 -8.36 -6.12 -4.30
N GLY A 418 -8.89 -7.27 -3.83
CA GLY A 418 -9.86 -8.08 -4.58
C GLY A 418 -11.19 -7.36 -4.75
N ALA A 419 -11.70 -6.74 -3.69
CA ALA A 419 -12.93 -5.96 -3.72
C ALA A 419 -12.81 -4.74 -4.66
N HIS A 420 -11.67 -4.05 -4.61
CA HIS A 420 -11.39 -2.94 -5.54
C HIS A 420 -11.36 -3.40 -6.99
N TYR A 421 -10.69 -4.51 -7.30
CA TYR A 421 -10.71 -5.05 -8.66
C TYR A 421 -12.12 -5.43 -9.14
N LEU A 422 -12.92 -6.07 -8.29
CA LEU A 422 -14.31 -6.41 -8.63
C LEU A 422 -15.17 -5.15 -8.82
N LEU A 423 -14.96 -4.09 -8.03
CA LEU A 423 -15.58 -2.79 -8.27
C LEU A 423 -15.16 -2.19 -9.60
N ALA A 424 -13.89 -2.31 -9.99
CA ALA A 424 -13.42 -1.83 -11.28
C ALA A 424 -14.20 -2.48 -12.44
N LEU A 425 -14.39 -3.81 -12.38
CA LEU A 425 -15.21 -4.55 -13.33
C LEU A 425 -16.69 -4.10 -13.31
N CYS A 426 -17.26 -3.87 -12.12
CA CYS A 426 -18.63 -3.37 -11.99
C CYS A 426 -18.79 -1.96 -12.58
N ARG A 427 -17.83 -1.06 -12.32
CA ARG A 427 -17.82 0.31 -12.87
C ARG A 427 -17.66 0.31 -14.38
N GLU A 428 -16.76 -0.51 -14.92
CA GLU A 428 -16.60 -0.69 -16.36
C GLU A 428 -17.92 -1.14 -17.00
N GLY A 429 -18.56 -2.17 -16.44
CA GLY A 429 -19.85 -2.66 -16.92
C GLY A 429 -21.00 -1.65 -16.79
N ALA A 430 -20.92 -0.73 -15.83
CA ALA A 430 -21.84 0.41 -15.71
C ALA A 430 -21.51 1.58 -16.66
N GLY A 431 -20.42 1.49 -17.42
CA GLY A 431 -19.93 2.54 -18.33
C GLY A 431 -19.12 3.64 -17.64
N ASP A 432 -18.85 3.54 -16.34
CA ASP A 432 -18.01 4.46 -15.58
C ASP A 432 -16.53 4.09 -15.75
N LYS A 433 -15.95 4.54 -16.88
CA LYS A 433 -14.54 4.27 -17.21
C LYS A 433 -13.57 4.83 -16.18
N GLN A 434 -13.84 6.02 -15.64
CA GLN A 434 -12.93 6.65 -14.69
C GLN A 434 -12.95 5.90 -13.36
N GLY A 435 -14.14 5.57 -12.86
CA GLY A 435 -14.27 4.76 -11.64
C GLY A 435 -13.63 3.37 -11.79
N ALA A 436 -13.64 2.78 -12.99
CA ALA A 436 -12.94 1.53 -13.26
C ALA A 436 -11.41 1.70 -13.12
N LEU A 437 -10.84 2.71 -13.79
CA LEU A 437 -9.40 3.02 -13.71
C LEU A 437 -8.96 3.30 -12.27
N ASP A 438 -9.73 4.12 -11.55
CA ASP A 438 -9.41 4.49 -10.17
C ASP A 438 -9.34 3.25 -9.26
N HIS A 439 -10.32 2.35 -9.38
CA HIS A 439 -10.37 1.14 -8.57
C HIS A 439 -9.30 0.11 -8.94
N ASP A 440 -8.97 -0.06 -10.22
CA ASP A 440 -7.85 -0.93 -10.60
C ASP A 440 -6.52 -0.37 -10.10
N GLN A 441 -6.30 0.95 -10.19
CA GLN A 441 -5.10 1.59 -9.66
C GLN A 441 -4.97 1.32 -8.17
N VAL A 442 -6.07 1.47 -7.41
CA VAL A 442 -6.12 1.13 -5.98
C VAL A 442 -5.74 -0.34 -5.76
N ALA A 443 -6.33 -1.27 -6.54
CA ALA A 443 -6.04 -2.69 -6.42
C ALA A 443 -4.55 -3.02 -6.71
N THR A 444 -3.95 -2.42 -7.74
CA THR A 444 -2.51 -2.61 -8.05
C THR A 444 -1.58 -2.04 -7.00
N TYR A 445 -2.00 -0.99 -6.29
CA TYR A 445 -1.22 -0.41 -5.20
C TYR A 445 -1.31 -1.25 -3.93
N LEU A 446 -2.51 -1.69 -3.58
CA LEU A 446 -2.75 -2.54 -2.41
C LEU A 446 -2.14 -3.93 -2.53
N ASP A 447 -2.05 -4.45 -3.77
CA ASP A 447 -1.39 -5.71 -4.06
C ASP A 447 -0.58 -5.62 -5.37
N PRO A 448 0.71 -5.23 -5.30
CA PRO A 448 1.57 -5.15 -6.48
C PRO A 448 1.78 -6.47 -7.21
N THR A 449 1.48 -7.61 -6.57
CA THR A 449 1.61 -8.94 -7.17
C THR A 449 0.36 -9.41 -7.91
N PHE A 450 -0.76 -8.67 -7.78
CA PHE A 450 -2.03 -9.04 -8.37
C PHE A 450 -2.09 -8.65 -9.84
N ALA A 451 -2.09 -9.65 -10.73
CA ALA A 451 -1.99 -9.48 -12.17
C ALA A 451 -3.26 -8.94 -12.83
N MET A 452 -4.44 -9.31 -12.30
CA MET A 452 -5.72 -9.03 -12.97
C MET A 452 -6.04 -7.53 -13.11
N PRO A 453 -5.85 -6.68 -12.08
CA PRO A 453 -6.05 -5.24 -12.23
C PRO A 453 -5.11 -4.61 -13.28
N ARG A 454 -3.86 -5.07 -13.38
CA ARG A 454 -2.92 -4.59 -14.40
C ARG A 454 -3.34 -5.00 -15.81
N LEU A 455 -3.80 -6.24 -15.96
CA LEU A 455 -4.35 -6.72 -17.22
C LEU A 455 -5.54 -5.84 -17.62
N HIS A 456 -6.45 -5.56 -16.69
CA HIS A 456 -7.63 -4.74 -16.94
C HIS A 456 -7.28 -3.29 -17.30
N LEU A 457 -6.38 -2.63 -16.56
CA LEU A 457 -5.84 -1.31 -16.90
C LEU A 457 -5.24 -1.26 -18.31
N GLY A 458 -4.46 -2.28 -18.67
CA GLY A 458 -3.86 -2.40 -20.00
C GLY A 458 -4.90 -2.49 -21.11
N LEU A 459 -5.95 -3.28 -20.90
CA LEU A 459 -7.08 -3.41 -21.83
C LEU A 459 -7.87 -2.10 -21.96
N LEU A 460 -8.17 -1.43 -20.84
CA LEU A 460 -8.86 -0.13 -20.83
C LEU A 460 -8.04 0.94 -21.57
N ALA A 461 -6.75 1.05 -21.27
CA ALA A 461 -5.84 1.98 -21.93
C ALA A 461 -5.78 1.73 -23.45
N ARG A 462 -5.72 0.46 -23.88
CA ARG A 462 -5.73 0.11 -25.31
C ARG A 462 -7.00 0.57 -25.99
N ARG A 463 -8.16 0.34 -25.38
CA ARG A 463 -9.47 0.78 -25.90
C ARG A 463 -9.60 2.30 -25.98
N ASN A 464 -8.94 3.02 -25.08
CA ASN A 464 -8.89 4.48 -25.08
C ASN A 464 -7.81 5.05 -26.02
N GLY A 465 -7.02 4.21 -26.71
CA GLY A 465 -5.97 4.63 -27.64
C GLY A 465 -4.64 4.99 -26.98
N GLU A 466 -4.50 4.77 -25.68
CA GLU A 466 -3.32 5.08 -24.88
C GLU A 466 -2.26 3.97 -25.01
N ARG A 467 -1.60 3.89 -26.17
CA ARG A 467 -0.72 2.76 -26.52
C ARG A 467 0.44 2.52 -25.53
N GLU A 468 1.12 3.58 -25.08
CA GLU A 468 2.24 3.42 -24.15
C GLU A 468 1.79 2.94 -22.77
N THR A 469 0.67 3.49 -22.26
CA THR A 469 0.07 3.03 -21.00
C THR A 469 -0.35 1.57 -21.13
N ALA A 470 -1.04 1.21 -22.21
CA ALA A 470 -1.45 -0.17 -22.48
C ALA A 470 -0.26 -1.12 -22.49
N ARG A 471 0.81 -0.76 -23.22
CA ARG A 471 2.04 -1.57 -23.29
C ARG A 471 2.65 -1.78 -21.91
N ARG A 472 2.82 -0.72 -21.13
CA ARG A 472 3.42 -0.79 -19.79
C ARG A 472 2.63 -1.70 -18.85
N GLU A 473 1.31 -1.54 -18.78
CA GLU A 473 0.48 -2.33 -17.87
C GLU A 473 0.39 -3.80 -18.32
N LEU A 474 0.29 -4.06 -19.63
CA LEU A 474 0.27 -5.43 -20.17
C LEU A 474 1.61 -6.16 -20.00
N GLU A 475 2.75 -5.49 -20.14
CA GLU A 475 4.08 -6.07 -19.85
C GLU A 475 4.17 -6.53 -18.39
N GLN A 476 3.72 -5.69 -17.46
CA GLN A 476 3.69 -6.02 -16.04
C GLN A 476 2.70 -7.15 -15.73
N ALA A 477 1.49 -7.08 -16.28
CA ALA A 477 0.49 -8.14 -16.15
C ALA A 477 1.02 -9.48 -16.65
N LEU A 478 1.72 -9.50 -17.79
CA LEU A 478 2.31 -10.72 -18.35
C LEU A 478 3.38 -11.33 -17.43
N ALA A 479 4.20 -10.49 -16.80
CA ALA A 479 5.21 -10.95 -15.84
C ALA A 479 4.55 -11.57 -14.59
N LEU A 480 3.48 -10.97 -14.09
CA LEU A 480 2.74 -11.42 -12.90
C LEU A 480 1.91 -12.68 -13.17
N LEU A 481 1.18 -12.75 -14.29
CA LEU A 481 0.32 -13.89 -14.64
C LEU A 481 1.04 -15.23 -14.62
N ARG A 482 2.34 -15.26 -14.96
CA ARG A 482 3.16 -16.49 -14.91
C ARG A 482 3.35 -17.03 -13.49
N ARG A 483 3.27 -16.16 -12.49
CA ARG A 483 3.51 -16.46 -11.06
C ARG A 483 2.24 -16.39 -10.22
N GLU A 484 1.12 -15.94 -10.80
CA GLU A 484 -0.15 -15.77 -10.11
C GLU A 484 -0.69 -17.10 -9.56
N GLU A 485 -1.20 -17.06 -8.32
CA GLU A 485 -1.77 -18.23 -7.65
C GLU A 485 -3.05 -18.73 -8.33
N GLY A 486 -3.22 -20.05 -8.40
CA GLY A 486 -4.39 -20.66 -9.05
C GLY A 486 -5.72 -20.30 -8.38
N SER A 487 -5.73 -20.13 -7.05
CA SER A 487 -6.89 -19.66 -6.26
C SER A 487 -7.31 -18.24 -6.66
N ARG A 488 -6.34 -17.35 -6.89
CA ARG A 488 -6.60 -15.97 -7.31
C ARG A 488 -7.11 -15.92 -8.75
N LEU A 489 -6.54 -16.72 -9.64
CA LEU A 489 -7.04 -16.88 -11.01
C LEU A 489 -8.46 -17.44 -11.04
N LEU A 490 -8.79 -18.38 -10.17
CA LEU A 490 -10.14 -18.92 -10.05
C LEU A 490 -11.16 -17.84 -9.65
N LEU A 491 -10.80 -16.94 -8.73
CA LEU A 491 -11.68 -15.90 -8.21
C LEU A 491 -11.83 -14.69 -9.11
N PHE A 492 -10.79 -14.32 -9.86
CA PHE A 492 -10.71 -13.02 -10.54
C PHE A 492 -10.44 -13.13 -12.04
N GLY A 493 -10.09 -14.33 -12.51
CA GLY A 493 -9.75 -14.61 -13.90
C GLY A 493 -10.95 -14.85 -14.79
N GLY A 494 -12.19 -14.57 -14.38
CA GLY A 494 -13.37 -14.62 -15.25
C GLY A 494 -13.63 -15.98 -15.91
N GLY A 495 -13.22 -17.07 -15.25
CA GLY A 495 -13.29 -18.44 -15.78
C GLY A 495 -12.09 -18.86 -16.65
N PHE A 496 -11.15 -17.97 -16.92
CA PHE A 496 -9.96 -18.29 -17.71
C PHE A 496 -8.83 -18.86 -16.87
N GLY A 497 -8.24 -19.94 -17.36
CA GLY A 497 -6.98 -20.46 -16.83
C GLY A 497 -5.79 -19.56 -17.17
N ARG A 498 -4.68 -19.77 -16.45
CA ARG A 498 -3.42 -19.00 -16.60
C ARG A 498 -2.98 -18.88 -18.05
N ASP A 499 -2.94 -19.99 -18.79
CA ASP A 499 -2.43 -20.02 -20.16
C ASP A 499 -3.28 -19.18 -21.12
N ALA A 500 -4.61 -19.19 -20.93
CA ALA A 500 -5.52 -18.37 -21.71
C ALA A 500 -5.33 -16.87 -21.41
N LEU A 501 -5.18 -16.50 -20.14
CA LEU A 501 -4.90 -15.12 -19.73
C LEU A 501 -3.54 -14.63 -20.25
N VAL A 502 -2.51 -15.49 -20.22
CA VAL A 502 -1.19 -15.19 -20.79
C VAL A 502 -1.28 -15.00 -22.31
N ALA A 503 -2.05 -15.85 -23.01
CA ALA A 503 -2.25 -15.72 -24.45
C ALA A 503 -3.00 -14.42 -24.80
N LEU A 504 -4.06 -14.09 -24.07
CA LEU A 504 -4.80 -12.84 -24.20
C LEU A 504 -3.88 -11.64 -23.99
N CYS A 505 -3.15 -11.60 -22.88
CA CYS A 505 -2.25 -10.51 -22.54
C CYS A 505 -1.17 -10.30 -23.62
N ARG A 506 -0.61 -11.39 -24.17
CA ARG A 506 0.34 -11.32 -25.30
C ARG A 506 -0.27 -10.76 -26.57
N ALA A 507 -1.46 -11.24 -26.94
CA ALA A 507 -2.15 -10.76 -28.13
C ALA A 507 -2.42 -9.25 -28.05
N GLU A 508 -2.85 -8.80 -26.88
CA GLU A 508 -3.17 -7.39 -26.64
C GLU A 508 -1.92 -6.51 -26.54
N LEU A 509 -0.82 -7.05 -25.99
CA LEU A 509 0.47 -6.38 -25.97
C LEU A 509 1.03 -6.17 -27.38
N ILE A 510 0.91 -7.18 -28.25
CA ILE A 510 1.29 -7.07 -29.67
C ILE A 510 0.41 -6.03 -30.37
N ALA A 511 -0.91 -6.06 -30.14
CA ALA A 511 -1.84 -5.08 -30.70
C ALA A 511 -1.53 -3.63 -30.24
N ALA A 512 -0.95 -3.46 -29.04
CA ALA A 512 -0.46 -2.18 -28.54
C ALA A 512 0.93 -1.76 -29.07
N GLY A 513 1.62 -2.62 -29.85
CA GLY A 513 2.94 -2.35 -30.41
C GLY A 513 4.12 -2.82 -29.55
N GLY A 514 3.88 -3.66 -28.53
CA GLY A 514 4.92 -4.26 -27.71
C GLY A 514 5.69 -5.39 -28.42
N LYS A 515 6.90 -5.69 -27.92
CA LYS A 515 7.72 -6.84 -28.35
C LYS A 515 7.63 -7.95 -27.29
N LEU A 516 7.59 -9.21 -27.73
CA LEU A 516 7.44 -10.40 -26.88
C LEU A 516 8.69 -10.76 -26.08
#